data_AF-A0A7S3Y969-F1
#
_entry.id   AF-A0A7S3Y969-F1
#
_cell.length_a   1.000
_cell.length_b   1.000
_cell.length_c   1.000
_cell.angle_alpha   90.00
_cell.angle_beta   90.00
_cell.angle_gamma   90.00
#
_symmetry.space_group_name_H-M   'P 1'
#
loop_
_entity.id
_entity.type
_entity.pdbx_description
1 polymer ?
#
loop_
_entity_poly.entity_id
_entity_poly.type
_entity_poly.pdbx_seq_one_letter_code
_entity_poly.pdbx_strand_id
1 'polypeptide(L)'
;RRMPISSRGGMLSILLVALCCAVVIAFRSSPVQKITPGTSHATSLRPLFSAVEQFLAQKAAMERDLREERAKTEFKTELNRFMSGQGGDSKLADEQFWNQFARGGLQVSSPQKFSHQSIVDPSLAAELQQQKTLLENRGFCKVTGLDWERLGVNLKGIEETMQNLKDNGWPPVFIFMFDEVWKYLDGVYDILRPLIGDDEAVLEHSIFAWALDKPPR
;
A
#
# COMPACT_ATOMS: atom_id res chain seq x y z
N ARG A 1 -14.54 13.62 8.75
CA ARG A 1 -15.36 13.50 7.51
C ARG A 1 -15.34 12.02 7.10
N ARG A 2 -16.50 11.33 7.08
CA ARG A 2 -16.58 9.91 6.71
C ARG A 2 -16.16 9.76 5.24
N MET A 3 -15.13 8.96 4.94
CA MET A 3 -14.90 8.52 3.57
C MET A 3 -16.04 7.58 3.17
N PRO A 4 -16.66 7.73 2.00
CA PRO A 4 -17.51 6.70 1.46
C PRO A 4 -16.62 5.50 1.13
N ILE A 5 -16.77 4.40 1.87
CA ILE A 5 -16.23 3.09 1.48
C ILE A 5 -17.05 2.67 0.24
N SER A 6 -16.63 3.20 -0.91
CA SER A 6 -17.15 2.86 -2.22
C SER A 6 -16.82 1.41 -2.52
N SER A 7 -17.71 0.71 -3.23
CA SER A 7 -17.71 -0.71 -3.58
C SER A 7 -16.54 -1.17 -4.48
N ARG A 8 -15.31 -0.75 -4.16
CA ARG A 8 -14.08 -0.93 -4.95
C ARG A 8 -13.09 -1.93 -4.35
N GLY A 9 -13.49 -2.70 -3.33
CA GLY A 9 -12.61 -3.65 -2.61
C GLY A 9 -11.82 -4.59 -3.53
N GLY A 10 -12.45 -5.13 -4.58
CA GLY A 10 -11.77 -6.00 -5.54
C GLY A 10 -10.73 -5.28 -6.42
N MET A 11 -10.94 -4.00 -6.77
CA MET A 11 -9.94 -3.23 -7.53
C MET A 11 -8.75 -2.82 -6.67
N LEU A 12 -8.92 -2.68 -5.35
CA LEU A 12 -7.87 -2.22 -4.44
C LEU A 12 -6.77 -3.27 -4.25
N SER A 13 -7.11 -4.55 -4.08
CA SER A 13 -6.10 -5.62 -3.99
C SER A 13 -5.30 -5.76 -5.29
N ILE A 14 -5.97 -5.64 -6.44
CA ILE A 14 -5.33 -5.68 -7.77
C ILE A 14 -4.45 -4.44 -7.99
N LEU A 15 -4.92 -3.25 -7.61
CA LEU A 15 -4.14 -2.01 -7.64
C LEU A 15 -2.92 -2.08 -6.73
N LEU A 16 -3.02 -2.73 -5.56
CA LEU A 16 -1.91 -2.88 -4.62
C LEU A 16 -0.80 -3.75 -5.20
N VAL A 17 -1.14 -4.92 -5.75
CA VAL A 17 -0.19 -5.81 -6.45
C VAL A 17 0.50 -5.05 -7.59
N ALA A 18 -0.29 -4.31 -8.37
CA ALA A 18 0.20 -3.56 -9.50
C ALA A 18 1.08 -2.34 -9.08
N LEU A 19 0.77 -1.68 -7.95
CA LEU A 19 1.58 -0.61 -7.35
C LEU A 19 2.93 -1.15 -6.84
N CYS A 20 2.93 -2.32 -6.20
CA CYS A 20 4.15 -2.95 -5.71
C CYS A 20 5.10 -3.32 -6.85
N CYS A 21 4.57 -3.78 -8.00
CA CYS A 21 5.37 -3.98 -9.20
C CYS A 21 5.95 -2.66 -9.74
N ALA A 22 5.21 -1.55 -9.69
CA ALA A 22 5.65 -0.25 -10.21
C ALA A 22 6.74 0.43 -9.34
N VAL A 23 6.66 0.31 -8.00
CA VAL A 23 7.64 0.91 -7.07
C VAL A 23 9.03 0.30 -7.22
N VAL A 24 9.10 -1.02 -7.47
CA VAL A 24 10.38 -1.73 -7.73
C VAL A 24 11.07 -1.21 -9.01
N ILE A 25 10.30 -0.76 -9.99
CA ILE A 25 10.82 -0.23 -11.26
C ILE A 25 11.29 1.23 -11.12
N ALA A 26 10.57 2.04 -10.33
CA ALA A 26 10.85 3.48 -10.19
C ALA A 26 12.16 3.79 -9.43
N PHE A 27 12.55 2.97 -8.46
CA PHE A 27 13.75 3.21 -7.63
C PHE A 27 15.08 3.06 -8.38
N ARG A 28 15.07 2.53 -9.61
CA ARG A 28 16.29 2.38 -10.44
C ARG A 28 16.69 3.65 -11.22
N SER A 29 15.89 4.70 -11.21
CA SER A 29 16.00 5.79 -12.21
C SER A 29 15.97 7.19 -11.60
N SER A 30 16.96 7.56 -10.79
CA SER A 30 17.18 8.98 -10.47
C SER A 30 18.65 9.37 -10.57
N PRO A 31 19.04 10.15 -11.60
CA PRO A 31 20.34 10.80 -11.65
C PRO A 31 20.29 12.12 -10.88
N VAL A 32 21.30 12.31 -10.01
CA VAL A 32 21.58 13.55 -9.29
C VAL A 32 22.14 14.57 -10.27
N GLN A 33 21.55 15.78 -10.34
CA GLN A 33 22.17 16.92 -11.02
C GLN A 33 22.40 18.08 -10.04
N LYS A 34 23.66 18.49 -9.95
CA LYS A 34 24.12 19.75 -9.33
C LYS A 34 24.79 20.58 -10.42
N ILE A 35 24.26 21.76 -10.73
CA ILE A 35 25.05 22.85 -11.34
C ILE A 35 24.48 24.19 -10.85
N THR A 36 25.34 25.03 -10.27
CA THR A 36 25.12 26.46 -10.03
C THR A 36 26.11 27.26 -10.90
N PRO A 37 25.67 28.29 -11.65
CA PRO A 37 26.59 29.24 -12.27
C PRO A 37 26.55 30.63 -11.62
N GLY A 38 27.73 31.24 -11.55
CA GLY A 38 27.99 32.58 -11.01
C GLY A 38 27.54 33.73 -11.93
N THR A 39 27.29 34.86 -11.28
CA THR A 39 26.71 36.09 -11.84
C THR A 39 27.74 36.96 -12.56
N SER A 40 27.39 37.44 -13.76
CA SER A 40 28.07 38.55 -14.43
C SER A 40 27.03 39.43 -15.15
N HIS A 41 27.14 40.74 -14.95
CA HIS A 41 26.20 41.75 -15.42
C HIS A 41 26.35 42.02 -16.92
N ALA A 42 25.35 41.64 -17.72
CA ALA A 42 25.17 42.10 -19.10
C ALA A 42 23.70 42.50 -19.33
N THR A 43 23.52 43.66 -19.97
CA THR A 43 22.27 44.40 -20.10
C THR A 43 21.55 44.04 -21.41
N SER A 44 20.26 43.68 -21.27
CA SER A 44 19.16 43.86 -22.25
C SER A 44 19.15 43.11 -23.59
N LEU A 45 19.19 41.77 -23.55
CA LEU A 45 18.41 40.89 -24.47
C LEU A 45 17.54 39.85 -23.72
N ARG A 46 17.42 40.02 -22.39
CA ARG A 46 16.74 39.10 -21.47
C ARG A 46 15.30 38.68 -21.86
N PRO A 47 14.42 39.54 -22.40
CA PRO A 47 13.03 39.13 -22.63
C PRO A 47 12.88 38.06 -23.73
N LEU A 48 13.72 38.09 -24.78
CA LEU A 48 13.67 37.08 -25.85
C LEU A 48 14.22 35.72 -25.40
N PHE A 49 15.32 35.71 -24.64
CA PHE A 49 15.86 34.48 -24.07
C PHE A 49 14.90 33.85 -23.06
N SER A 50 14.22 34.66 -22.24
CA SER A 50 13.20 34.19 -21.30
C SER A 50 12.04 33.48 -22.01
N ALA A 51 11.57 34.00 -23.15
CA ALA A 51 10.48 33.36 -23.90
C ALA A 51 10.88 32.01 -24.50
N VAL A 52 12.12 31.90 -25.01
CA VAL A 52 12.64 30.62 -25.54
C VAL A 52 12.85 29.61 -24.42
N GLU A 53 13.40 30.03 -23.28
CA GLU A 53 13.56 29.17 -22.10
C GLU A 53 12.22 28.67 -21.56
N GLN A 54 11.21 29.54 -21.47
CA GLN A 54 9.85 29.16 -21.08
C GLN A 54 9.24 28.16 -22.06
N PHE A 55 9.41 28.37 -23.36
CA PHE A 55 8.92 27.45 -24.39
C PHE A 55 9.61 26.07 -24.29
N LEU A 56 10.94 26.03 -24.11
CA LEU A 56 11.68 24.78 -23.96
C LEU A 56 11.28 24.05 -22.68
N ALA A 57 11.10 24.76 -21.57
CA ALA A 57 10.63 24.18 -20.31
C ALA A 57 9.20 23.61 -20.44
N GLN A 58 8.30 24.35 -21.10
CA GLN A 58 6.94 23.89 -21.35
C GLN A 58 6.91 22.64 -22.25
N LYS A 59 7.74 22.62 -23.31
CA LYS A 59 7.89 21.45 -24.18
C LYS A 59 8.41 20.24 -23.41
N ALA A 60 9.43 20.42 -22.56
CA ALA A 60 9.98 19.35 -21.74
C ALA A 60 8.96 18.79 -20.72
N ALA A 61 8.15 19.67 -20.11
CA ALA A 61 7.05 19.26 -19.23
C ALA A 61 5.99 18.45 -20.00
N MET A 62 5.54 18.93 -21.17
CA MET A 62 4.59 18.22 -22.02
C MET A 62 5.11 16.84 -22.46
N GLU A 63 6.40 16.72 -22.80
CA GLU A 63 7.01 15.43 -23.16
C GLU A 63 7.11 14.48 -21.97
N ARG A 64 7.27 14.99 -20.75
CA ARG A 64 7.24 14.20 -19.52
C ARG A 64 5.83 13.67 -19.26
N ASP A 65 4.82 14.53 -19.33
CA ASP A 65 3.42 14.15 -19.14
C ASP A 65 3.00 13.08 -20.16
N LEU A 66 3.39 13.24 -21.43
CA LEU A 66 3.10 12.26 -22.47
C LEU A 66 3.78 10.91 -22.22
N ARG A 67 5.00 10.90 -21.65
CA ARG A 67 5.69 9.67 -21.25
C ARG A 67 4.98 8.99 -20.08
N GLU A 68 4.55 9.76 -19.08
CA GLU A 68 3.81 9.24 -17.93
C GLU A 68 2.45 8.65 -18.35
N GLU A 69 1.73 9.30 -19.26
CA GLU A 69 0.45 8.78 -19.77
C GLU A 69 0.60 7.52 -20.64
N ARG A 70 1.67 7.43 -21.45
CA ARG A 70 1.98 6.18 -22.16
C ARG A 70 2.29 5.04 -21.19
N ALA A 71 3.13 5.28 -20.19
CA ALA A 71 3.45 4.27 -19.18
C ALA A 71 2.21 3.80 -18.42
N LYS A 72 1.31 4.70 -18.03
CA LYS A 72 0.01 4.35 -17.43
C LYS A 72 -0.86 3.51 -18.36
N THR A 73 -0.92 3.87 -19.65
CA THR A 73 -1.74 3.17 -20.64
C THR A 73 -1.21 1.77 -20.93
N GLU A 74 0.10 1.63 -21.08
CA GLU A 74 0.78 0.34 -21.26
C GLU A 74 0.54 -0.55 -20.04
N PHE A 75 0.75 -0.02 -18.83
CA PHE A 75 0.48 -0.73 -17.59
C PHE A 75 -0.98 -1.16 -17.45
N LYS A 76 -1.94 -0.28 -17.77
CA LYS A 76 -3.37 -0.61 -17.72
C LYS A 76 -3.74 -1.69 -18.75
N THR A 77 -3.12 -1.65 -19.92
CA THR A 77 -3.33 -2.67 -20.98
C THR A 77 -2.80 -4.01 -20.51
N GLU A 78 -1.60 -4.04 -19.92
CA GLU A 78 -1.00 -5.24 -19.37
C GLU A 78 -1.80 -5.81 -18.20
N LEU A 79 -2.28 -4.93 -17.30
CA LEU A 79 -3.16 -5.30 -16.20
C LEU A 79 -4.48 -5.90 -16.71
N ASN A 80 -5.10 -5.29 -17.73
CA ASN A 80 -6.33 -5.83 -18.33
C ASN A 80 -6.09 -7.18 -19.01
N ARG A 81 -4.93 -7.35 -19.68
CA ARG A 81 -4.53 -8.63 -20.30
C ARG A 81 -4.35 -9.73 -19.24
N PHE A 82 -3.76 -9.37 -18.11
CA PHE A 82 -3.59 -10.26 -16.97
C PHE A 82 -4.95 -10.64 -16.36
N MET A 83 -5.82 -9.66 -16.12
CA MET A 83 -7.16 -9.85 -15.56
C MET A 83 -8.09 -10.64 -16.48
N SER A 84 -7.92 -10.55 -17.80
CA SER A 84 -8.71 -11.33 -18.77
C SER A 84 -8.22 -12.77 -18.94
N GLY A 85 -7.14 -13.17 -18.24
CA GLY A 85 -6.54 -14.49 -18.37
C GLY A 85 -5.86 -14.74 -19.72
N GLN A 86 -5.63 -13.68 -20.52
CA GLN A 86 -5.03 -13.80 -21.86
C GLN A 86 -3.49 -13.87 -21.84
N GLY A 87 -2.88 -14.09 -20.67
CA GLY A 87 -1.43 -14.29 -20.50
C GLY A 87 -1.10 -15.65 -19.84
N GLY A 88 0.15 -16.11 -19.97
CA GLY A 88 0.64 -17.35 -19.35
C GLY A 88 0.54 -17.39 -17.81
N ASP A 89 0.24 -16.24 -17.19
CA ASP A 89 0.13 -16.07 -15.74
C ASP A 89 -1.30 -16.20 -15.20
N SER A 90 -2.17 -16.91 -15.94
CA SER A 90 -3.58 -17.18 -15.56
C SER A 90 -3.75 -17.73 -14.13
N LYS A 91 -2.69 -18.31 -13.54
CA LYS A 91 -2.71 -18.85 -12.17
C LYS A 91 -2.88 -17.77 -11.10
N LEU A 92 -2.37 -16.57 -11.32
CA LEU A 92 -2.46 -15.50 -10.31
C LEU A 92 -3.86 -14.86 -10.24
N ALA A 93 -4.69 -15.05 -11.26
CA ALA A 93 -6.10 -14.68 -11.26
C ALA A 93 -7.01 -15.82 -10.76
N ASP A 94 -6.46 -17.02 -10.56
CA ASP A 94 -7.21 -18.18 -10.11
C ASP A 94 -7.33 -18.18 -8.59
N GLU A 95 -8.57 -18.11 -8.10
CA GLU A 95 -8.89 -18.19 -6.68
C GLU A 95 -8.42 -19.52 -6.07
N GLN A 96 -8.60 -20.63 -6.81
CA GLN A 96 -8.22 -21.96 -6.34
C GLN A 96 -6.71 -22.08 -6.16
N PHE A 97 -5.94 -21.38 -6.99
CA PHE A 97 -4.49 -21.31 -6.86
C PHE A 97 -4.09 -20.66 -5.51
N TRP A 98 -4.69 -19.52 -5.15
CA TRP A 98 -4.37 -18.84 -3.90
C TRP A 98 -4.86 -19.60 -2.66
N ASN A 99 -6.03 -20.23 -2.75
CA ASN A 99 -6.56 -21.06 -1.67
C ASN A 99 -5.63 -22.25 -1.33
N GLN A 100 -4.75 -22.69 -2.24
CA GLN A 100 -3.73 -23.70 -1.93
C GLN A 100 -2.61 -23.16 -1.02
N PHE A 101 -2.36 -21.85 -1.04
CA PHE A 101 -1.39 -21.20 -0.15
C PHE A 101 -1.96 -20.92 1.24
N ALA A 102 -3.29 -20.79 1.34
CA ALA A 102 -4.03 -20.56 2.57
C ALA A 102 -4.10 -21.79 3.49
N ARG A 103 -2.95 -22.31 3.93
CA ARG A 103 -2.88 -23.43 4.88
C ARG A 103 -3.63 -23.14 6.18
N GLY A 104 -3.74 -21.86 6.53
CA GLY A 104 -4.51 -21.34 7.65
C GLY A 104 -6.02 -21.28 7.47
N GLY A 105 -6.56 -21.74 6.34
CA GLY A 105 -7.99 -21.63 6.01
C GLY A 105 -8.44 -20.21 5.66
N LEU A 106 -7.50 -19.36 5.22
CA LEU A 106 -7.82 -18.03 4.68
C LEU A 106 -8.57 -18.16 3.36
N GLN A 107 -9.38 -17.14 3.05
CA GLN A 107 -10.21 -17.16 1.85
C GLN A 107 -9.88 -15.97 0.95
N VAL A 108 -9.92 -16.23 -0.36
CA VAL A 108 -9.95 -15.20 -1.39
C VAL A 108 -11.38 -15.11 -1.88
N SER A 109 -12.22 -14.29 -1.24
CA SER A 109 -13.60 -14.14 -1.68
C SER A 109 -13.70 -13.11 -2.81
N SER A 110 -14.69 -13.32 -3.69
CA SER A 110 -15.23 -12.25 -4.53
C SER A 110 -15.66 -11.05 -3.66
N PRO A 111 -15.58 -9.81 -4.20
CA PRO A 111 -15.58 -8.57 -3.44
C PRO A 111 -16.76 -8.47 -2.46
N GLN A 112 -16.52 -8.87 -1.21
CA GLN A 112 -17.48 -8.68 -0.14
C GLN A 112 -17.50 -7.21 0.26
N LYS A 113 -18.69 -6.70 0.52
CA LYS A 113 -18.85 -5.39 1.16
C LYS A 113 -18.38 -5.55 2.61
N PHE A 114 -17.17 -5.11 2.91
CA PHE A 114 -16.71 -5.01 4.29
C PHE A 114 -17.60 -4.01 5.03
N SER A 115 -18.46 -4.50 5.92
CA SER A 115 -19.12 -3.65 6.90
C SER A 115 -18.09 -3.35 7.98
N HIS A 116 -17.67 -2.10 8.10
CA HIS A 116 -16.82 -1.65 9.20
C HIS A 116 -17.53 -1.97 10.52
N GLN A 117 -16.96 -2.86 11.31
CA GLN A 117 -17.43 -3.19 12.65
C GLN A 117 -16.33 -2.79 13.62
N SER A 118 -16.61 -1.79 14.45
CA SER A 118 -15.59 -1.33 15.38
C SER A 118 -15.27 -2.38 16.43
N ILE A 119 -13.97 -2.57 16.68
CA ILE A 119 -13.44 -3.56 17.63
C ILE A 119 -13.13 -2.96 18.98
N VAL A 120 -13.06 -1.62 19.04
CA VAL A 120 -12.70 -0.90 20.24
C VAL A 120 -13.96 -0.78 21.10
N ASP A 121 -14.01 -1.59 22.15
CA ASP A 121 -14.98 -1.40 23.23
C ASP A 121 -14.73 -0.04 23.90
N PRO A 122 -15.76 0.73 24.28
CA PRO A 122 -15.61 1.96 25.06
C PRO A 122 -14.72 1.82 26.31
N SER A 123 -14.70 0.64 26.94
CA SER A 123 -13.83 0.33 28.09
C SER A 123 -12.34 0.31 27.74
N LEU A 124 -11.99 0.06 26.48
CA LEU A 124 -10.61 0.06 25.98
C LEU A 124 -10.04 1.48 25.85
N ALA A 125 -10.87 2.53 25.85
CA ALA A 125 -10.42 3.90 25.65
C ALA A 125 -9.40 4.37 26.71
N ALA A 126 -9.59 3.98 27.98
CA ALA A 126 -8.65 4.30 29.05
C ALA A 126 -7.31 3.56 28.88
N GLU A 127 -7.36 2.29 28.45
CA GLU A 127 -6.16 1.50 28.15
C GLU A 127 -5.40 2.10 26.95
N LEU A 128 -6.10 2.52 25.90
CA LEU A 128 -5.49 3.16 24.73
C LEU A 128 -4.74 4.44 25.09
N GLN A 129 -5.25 5.25 26.02
CA GLN A 129 -4.53 6.43 26.48
C GLN A 129 -3.21 6.07 27.17
N GLN A 130 -3.19 4.98 27.97
CA GLN A 130 -1.96 4.48 28.56
C GLN A 130 -0.98 3.93 27.50
N GLN A 131 -1.50 3.20 26.51
CA GLN A 131 -0.69 2.65 25.42
C GLN A 131 -0.10 3.75 24.53
N LYS A 132 -0.81 4.87 24.36
CA LYS A 132 -0.29 6.07 23.68
C LYS A 132 0.96 6.60 24.38
N THR A 133 0.91 6.76 25.70
CA THR A 133 2.08 7.19 26.48
C THR A 133 3.24 6.20 26.37
N LEU A 134 2.97 4.89 26.28
CA LEU A 134 4.03 3.90 26.04
C LEU A 134 4.61 4.02 24.63
N LEU A 135 3.77 4.21 23.61
CA LEU A 135 4.19 4.41 22.23
C LEU A 135 5.08 5.65 22.09
N GLU A 136 4.69 6.78 22.68
CA GLU A 136 5.46 8.03 22.67
C GLU A 136 6.83 7.89 23.37
N ASN A 137 6.89 7.13 24.48
CA ASN A 137 8.11 7.00 25.28
C ASN A 137 9.07 5.91 24.79
N ARG A 138 8.55 4.83 24.19
CA ARG A 138 9.32 3.62 23.83
C ARG A 138 9.36 3.35 22.34
N GLY A 139 8.55 4.04 21.54
CA GLY A 139 8.36 3.76 20.12
C GLY A 139 7.55 2.50 19.82
N PHE A 140 7.05 1.79 20.85
CA PHE A 140 6.18 0.62 20.70
C PHE A 140 5.17 0.53 21.84
N CYS A 141 4.03 -0.10 21.57
CA CYS A 141 3.00 -0.40 22.56
C CYS A 141 2.41 -1.79 22.29
N LYS A 142 1.67 -2.34 23.27
CA LYS A 142 0.98 -3.63 23.12
C LYS A 142 -0.46 -3.46 23.61
N VAL A 143 -1.40 -3.63 22.71
CA VAL A 143 -2.83 -3.60 23.03
C VAL A 143 -3.31 -5.02 23.29
N THR A 144 -4.03 -5.22 24.39
CA THR A 144 -4.63 -6.52 24.76
C THR A 144 -6.15 -6.44 24.77
N GLY A 145 -6.84 -7.58 24.94
CA GLY A 145 -8.31 -7.60 25.03
C GLY A 145 -9.04 -7.40 23.69
N LEU A 146 -8.35 -7.54 22.56
CA LEU A 146 -8.93 -7.44 21.23
C LEU A 146 -9.53 -8.77 20.81
N ASP A 147 -10.81 -8.76 20.46
CA ASP A 147 -11.54 -9.93 19.98
C ASP A 147 -11.48 -10.02 18.45
N TRP A 148 -10.35 -10.54 17.95
CA TRP A 148 -10.11 -10.76 16.52
C TRP A 148 -11.06 -11.81 15.92
N GLU A 149 -11.48 -12.79 16.71
CA GLU A 149 -12.39 -13.85 16.27
C GLU A 149 -13.76 -13.27 15.93
N ARG A 150 -14.25 -12.28 16.69
CA ARG A 150 -15.50 -11.56 16.38
C ARG A 150 -15.49 -10.89 15.00
N LEU A 151 -14.33 -10.44 14.52
CA LEU A 151 -14.18 -9.91 13.16
C LEU A 151 -14.02 -10.98 12.09
N GLY A 152 -13.94 -12.26 12.48
CA GLY A 152 -13.54 -13.33 11.58
C GLY A 152 -12.08 -13.19 11.12
N VAL A 153 -11.20 -12.64 11.97
CA VAL A 153 -9.76 -12.58 11.71
C VAL A 153 -9.10 -13.80 12.34
N ASN A 154 -8.58 -14.70 11.50
CA ASN A 154 -7.78 -15.84 11.94
C ASN A 154 -6.28 -15.49 11.95
N LEU A 155 -5.78 -14.94 13.06
CA LEU A 155 -4.37 -14.52 13.18
C LEU A 155 -3.38 -15.68 12.93
N LYS A 156 -3.69 -16.86 13.48
CA LYS A 156 -2.86 -18.05 13.27
C LYS A 156 -2.84 -18.44 11.79
N GLY A 157 -4.00 -18.34 11.12
CA GLY A 157 -4.09 -18.63 9.70
C GLY A 157 -3.33 -17.63 8.84
N ILE A 158 -3.31 -16.35 9.23
CA ILE A 158 -2.47 -15.31 8.59
C ILE A 158 -0.99 -15.66 8.74
N GLU A 159 -0.53 -15.96 9.94
CA GLU A 159 0.86 -16.35 10.22
C GLU A 159 1.29 -17.57 9.39
N GLU A 160 0.50 -18.66 9.43
CA GLU A 160 0.79 -19.89 8.69
C GLU A 160 0.81 -19.65 7.17
N THR A 161 -0.10 -18.80 6.66
CA THR A 161 -0.15 -18.47 5.23
C THR A 161 1.04 -17.60 4.81
N MET A 162 1.44 -16.62 5.64
CA MET A 162 2.64 -15.82 5.39
C MET A 162 3.91 -16.67 5.36
N GLN A 163 4.04 -17.61 6.31
CA GLN A 163 5.18 -18.53 6.33
C GLN A 163 5.16 -19.44 5.09
N ASN A 164 4.00 -19.96 4.70
CA ASN A 164 3.89 -20.79 3.51
C ASN A 164 4.21 -20.02 2.22
N LEU A 165 3.81 -18.75 2.10
CA LEU A 165 4.21 -17.89 0.98
C LEU A 165 5.74 -17.74 0.94
N LYS A 166 6.37 -17.44 2.09
CA LYS A 166 7.83 -17.32 2.24
C LYS A 166 8.55 -18.61 1.82
N ASP A 167 8.09 -19.76 2.31
CA ASP A 167 8.69 -21.07 2.02
C ASP A 167 8.64 -21.45 0.54
N ASN A 168 7.62 -20.95 -0.19
CA ASN A 168 7.46 -21.16 -1.63
C ASN A 168 8.08 -20.05 -2.49
N GLY A 169 8.85 -19.13 -1.87
CA GLY A 169 9.54 -18.04 -2.58
C GLY A 169 8.62 -16.91 -3.04
N TRP A 170 7.38 -16.85 -2.54
CA TRP A 170 6.46 -15.77 -2.86
C TRP A 170 6.74 -14.53 -2.00
N PRO A 171 6.72 -13.32 -2.59
CA PRO A 171 6.75 -12.09 -1.85
C PRO A 171 5.65 -12.00 -0.77
N PRO A 172 5.96 -11.61 0.47
CA PRO A 172 4.97 -11.45 1.54
C PRO A 172 3.79 -10.54 1.23
N VAL A 173 3.91 -9.61 0.28
CA VAL A 173 2.80 -8.75 -0.16
C VAL A 173 1.59 -9.55 -0.68
N PHE A 174 1.79 -10.78 -1.15
CA PHE A 174 0.69 -11.64 -1.60
C PHE A 174 -0.23 -12.08 -0.46
N ILE A 175 0.12 -11.83 0.81
CA ILE A 175 -0.81 -12.00 1.93
C ILE A 175 -2.05 -11.11 1.79
N PHE A 176 -1.95 -9.96 1.11
CA PHE A 176 -3.08 -9.06 0.86
C PHE A 176 -4.06 -9.59 -0.20
N MET A 177 -3.85 -10.79 -0.75
CA MET A 177 -4.85 -11.47 -1.56
C MET A 177 -5.99 -12.04 -0.72
N PHE A 178 -5.79 -12.24 0.59
CA PHE A 178 -6.75 -12.87 1.49
C PHE A 178 -7.60 -11.85 2.26
N ASP A 179 -8.89 -12.12 2.41
CA ASP A 179 -9.85 -11.18 3.01
C ASP A 179 -9.59 -10.92 4.49
N GLU A 180 -9.17 -11.94 5.24
CA GLU A 180 -8.91 -11.85 6.67
C GLU A 180 -7.84 -10.83 7.01
N VAL A 181 -6.89 -10.61 6.09
CA VAL A 181 -5.79 -9.67 6.25
C VAL A 181 -6.29 -8.23 6.14
N TRP A 182 -7.25 -7.99 5.25
CA TRP A 182 -7.92 -6.69 5.15
C TRP A 182 -8.80 -6.42 6.37
N LYS A 183 -9.52 -7.42 6.88
CA LYS A 183 -10.30 -7.31 8.12
C LYS A 183 -9.39 -7.01 9.32
N TYR A 184 -8.22 -7.65 9.37
CA TYR A 184 -7.20 -7.37 10.37
C TYR A 184 -6.74 -5.91 10.30
N LEU A 185 -6.38 -5.42 9.11
CA LEU A 185 -5.96 -4.04 8.92
C LEU A 185 -7.05 -3.03 9.31
N ASP A 186 -8.30 -3.29 8.95
CA ASP A 186 -9.44 -2.43 9.31
C ASP A 186 -9.60 -2.34 10.84
N GLY A 187 -9.53 -3.49 11.53
CA GLY A 187 -9.55 -3.52 12.98
C GLY A 187 -8.36 -2.80 13.61
N VAL A 188 -7.15 -3.02 13.10
CA VAL A 188 -5.94 -2.30 13.57
C VAL A 188 -6.08 -0.80 13.40
N TYR A 189 -6.69 -0.34 12.30
CA TYR A 189 -6.88 1.08 12.04
C TYR A 189 -7.74 1.76 13.11
N ASP A 190 -8.79 1.08 13.59
CA ASP A 190 -9.64 1.57 14.68
C ASP A 190 -8.87 1.76 15.99
N ILE A 191 -7.83 0.96 16.22
CA ILE A 191 -6.95 1.06 17.39
C ILE A 191 -5.92 2.19 17.18
N LEU A 192 -5.34 2.27 15.99
CA LEU A 192 -4.25 3.21 15.71
C LEU A 192 -4.72 4.65 15.67
N ARG A 193 -5.91 4.91 15.12
CA ARG A 193 -6.47 6.26 14.99
C ARG A 193 -6.48 7.03 16.33
N PRO A 194 -7.03 6.52 17.44
CA PRO A 194 -6.98 7.20 18.73
C PRO A 194 -5.56 7.28 19.33
N LEU A 195 -4.69 6.29 19.06
CA LEU A 195 -3.30 6.31 19.55
C LEU A 195 -2.47 7.42 18.91
N ILE A 196 -2.54 7.54 17.58
CA ILE A 196 -1.80 8.54 16.81
C ILE A 196 -2.42 9.93 17.02
N GLY A 197 -3.73 9.99 17.30
CA GLY A 197 -4.45 11.25 17.50
C GLY A 197 -4.70 12.02 16.21
N ASP A 198 -4.66 11.33 15.07
CA ASP A 198 -4.88 11.90 13.75
C ASP A 198 -6.00 11.15 13.03
N ASP A 199 -6.99 11.91 12.56
CA ASP A 199 -8.06 11.40 11.71
C ASP A 199 -7.58 11.12 10.28
N GLU A 200 -6.39 11.61 9.92
CA GLU A 200 -5.76 11.50 8.61
C GLU A 200 -4.63 10.47 8.57
N ALA A 201 -4.58 9.52 9.51
CA ALA A 201 -3.60 8.43 9.45
C ALA A 201 -3.71 7.69 8.10
N VAL A 202 -2.69 7.80 7.25
CA VAL A 202 -2.64 7.08 5.97
C VAL A 202 -1.76 5.85 6.14
N LEU A 203 -2.26 4.70 5.70
CA LEU A 203 -1.47 3.49 5.61
C LEU A 203 -0.31 3.72 4.63
N GLU A 204 0.92 3.56 5.07
CA GLU A 204 2.06 3.70 4.17
C GLU A 204 2.00 2.61 3.09
N HIS A 205 2.23 2.99 1.83
CA HIS A 205 2.27 2.06 0.70
C HIS A 205 3.37 0.99 0.85
N SER A 206 4.31 1.20 1.78
CA SER A 206 5.40 0.30 2.12
C SER A 206 5.07 -0.64 3.29
N ILE A 207 3.80 -0.82 3.67
CA ILE A 207 3.45 -1.93 4.57
C ILE A 207 3.80 -3.25 3.88
N PHE A 208 5.02 -3.69 4.17
CA PHE A 208 5.62 -4.90 3.71
C PHE A 208 5.59 -5.85 4.90
N ALA A 209 4.79 -6.90 4.79
CA ALA A 209 4.64 -7.93 5.80
C ALA A 209 5.88 -8.87 5.90
N TRP A 210 7.09 -8.31 6.02
CA TRP A 210 8.33 -9.07 5.78
C TRP A 210 9.05 -9.57 7.04
N ALA A 211 8.70 -9.07 8.23
CA ALA A 211 9.39 -9.46 9.46
C ALA A 211 8.45 -10.26 10.38
N LEU A 212 8.25 -11.55 10.06
CA LEU A 212 7.76 -12.53 11.05
C LEU A 212 8.84 -12.89 12.07
N ASP A 213 10.09 -12.62 11.74
CA ASP A 213 11.21 -12.89 12.62
C ASP A 213 11.11 -11.97 13.83
N LYS A 214 10.94 -12.57 15.02
CA LYS A 214 10.93 -11.84 16.28
C LYS A 214 12.21 -11.00 16.37
N PRO A 215 12.11 -9.69 16.69
CA PRO A 215 13.31 -8.87 16.87
C PRO A 215 14.21 -9.54 17.91
N PRO A 216 15.54 -9.58 17.68
CA PRO A 216 16.47 -10.12 18.66
C PRO A 216 16.25 -9.41 20.00
N ARG A 217 16.20 -10.20 21.07
CA ARG A 217 16.00 -9.71 22.44
C ARG A 217 17.13 -8.79 22.88
#